data_AF-D2YAR3-F1
#
_entry.id   AF-D2YAR3-F1
#
_cell.length_a   1.000
_cell.length_b   1.000
_cell.length_c   1.000
_cell.angle_alpha   90.00
_cell.angle_beta   90.00
_cell.angle_gamma   90.00
#
_symmetry.space_group_name_H-M   'P 1'
#
loop_
_entity.id
_entity.type
_entity.pdbx_description
1 polymer ?
#
loop_
_entity_poly.entity_id
_entity_poly.type
_entity_poly.pdbx_seq_one_letter_code
_entity_poly.pdbx_strand_id
1 'polypeptide(L)'
;MNRKPLALLLSCAFFSIPSLAKPIEWRPGFSGDISLNAGFSQTNSQLNTDDSNAITQSLNGTGKQLETVSPLILGRLQYTFGHQALFFGNSEDQISEAQFQSELGWIGQITANTYLTLAVFGNIPGMDETWQDPYLTGLQRTKTDHNVVGARTALEVSLPFPVTLKYAYADSEIEHDIIGQSQALTASEQHSLLRSSTYQRFGAEIHFPLSMSIMLSPGFYYTDQAAEGSAQSRTETSAQLSFFANLDRHQVVVTLRSSKSKYELDNPVFGRKRDDDAFAMFAVYGYQDPFALSHTQLNVMAGYQQQDAQIDFYDSENTFIATGISYTF
;
A
#
# COMPACT_ATOMS: atom_id res chain seq x y z
N MET A 1 61.32 -23.01 -29.48
CA MET A 1 61.57 -22.88 -28.02
C MET A 1 61.86 -21.41 -27.75
N ASN A 2 61.15 -20.62 -26.94
CA ASN A 2 60.17 -20.87 -25.89
C ASN A 2 59.16 -19.71 -25.88
N ARG A 3 57.86 -20.01 -25.99
CA ARG A 3 56.78 -19.07 -25.68
C ARG A 3 56.54 -19.11 -24.18
N LYS A 4 56.69 -17.98 -23.48
CA LYS A 4 56.26 -17.83 -22.08
C LYS A 4 54.77 -17.48 -22.08
N PRO A 5 53.90 -18.22 -21.37
CA PRO A 5 52.51 -17.81 -21.20
C PRO A 5 52.42 -16.75 -20.09
N LEU A 6 51.82 -15.61 -20.41
CA LEU A 6 51.42 -14.58 -19.46
C LEU A 6 50.11 -15.07 -18.80
N ALA A 7 50.19 -15.54 -17.56
CA ALA A 7 49.03 -15.94 -16.79
C ALA A 7 48.25 -14.69 -16.36
N LEU A 8 47.07 -14.49 -16.94
CA LEU A 8 46.09 -13.51 -16.52
C LEU A 8 45.41 -14.05 -15.24
N LEU A 9 45.77 -13.50 -14.08
CA LEU A 9 45.04 -13.71 -12.84
C LEU A 9 43.74 -12.91 -12.90
N LEU A 10 42.65 -13.57 -13.33
CA LEU A 10 41.29 -13.09 -13.10
C LEU A 10 40.96 -13.31 -11.62
N SER A 11 41.14 -12.28 -10.80
CA SER A 11 40.57 -12.23 -9.45
C SER A 11 39.06 -12.03 -9.57
N CYS A 12 38.29 -13.12 -9.52
CA CYS A 12 36.85 -13.06 -9.25
C CYS A 12 36.64 -12.56 -7.82
N ALA A 13 36.55 -11.24 -7.64
CA ALA A 13 35.96 -10.67 -6.45
C ALA A 13 34.46 -10.97 -6.48
N PHE A 14 34.03 -11.97 -5.70
CA PHE A 14 32.62 -12.14 -5.37
C PHE A 14 32.19 -10.91 -4.55
N PHE A 15 31.57 -9.94 -5.20
CA PHE A 15 30.86 -8.87 -4.51
C PHE A 15 29.59 -9.46 -3.91
N SER A 16 29.63 -9.83 -2.63
CA SER A 16 28.44 -10.05 -1.84
C SER A 16 27.73 -8.69 -1.68
N ILE A 17 26.64 -8.49 -2.42
CA ILE A 17 25.76 -7.34 -2.26
C ILE A 17 24.94 -7.62 -0.98
N PRO A 18 25.13 -6.86 0.12
CA PRO A 18 24.22 -6.97 1.25
C PRO A 18 22.84 -6.45 0.82
N SER A 19 21.82 -7.30 0.91
CA SER A 19 20.42 -6.90 0.81
C SER A 19 20.07 -5.99 2.00
N LEU A 20 19.39 -4.88 1.74
CA LEU A 20 19.11 -3.80 2.71
C LEU A 20 17.74 -3.90 3.39
N ALA A 21 16.90 -4.87 3.04
CA ALA A 21 15.97 -5.40 4.03
C ALA A 21 16.81 -6.02 5.15
N LYS A 22 16.44 -5.89 6.43
CA LYS A 22 17.10 -6.70 7.48
C LYS A 22 17.08 -8.14 6.97
N PRO A 23 18.24 -8.76 6.68
CA PRO A 23 18.23 -10.13 6.17
C PRO A 23 17.42 -10.93 7.17
N ILE A 24 16.47 -11.72 6.68
CA ILE A 24 15.70 -12.59 7.56
C ILE A 24 16.74 -13.45 8.28
N GLU A 25 16.94 -13.17 9.57
CA GLU A 25 17.80 -14.00 10.37
C GLU A 25 17.05 -15.31 10.54
N TRP A 26 17.48 -16.34 9.81
CA TRP A 26 16.96 -17.71 9.90
C TRP A 26 17.36 -18.39 11.22
N ARG A 27 17.21 -17.66 12.33
CA ARG A 27 17.41 -18.10 13.69
C ARG A 27 16.07 -18.59 14.22
N PRO A 28 15.95 -19.86 14.63
CA PRO A 28 14.72 -20.37 15.17
C PRO A 28 14.26 -19.59 16.41
N GLY A 29 12.98 -19.23 16.46
CA GLY A 29 12.41 -18.51 17.61
C GLY A 29 11.42 -17.43 17.22
N PHE A 30 10.89 -16.77 18.26
CA PHE A 30 10.07 -15.58 18.09
C PHE A 30 10.93 -14.35 17.86
N SER A 31 10.49 -13.51 16.94
CA SER A 31 11.04 -12.19 16.67
C SER A 31 9.90 -11.27 16.26
N GLY A 32 10.11 -9.96 16.33
CA GLY A 32 9.11 -9.02 15.88
C GLY A 32 9.36 -7.61 16.30
N ASP A 33 8.38 -6.77 16.02
CA ASP A 33 8.35 -5.39 16.44
C ASP A 33 6.92 -4.96 16.78
N ILE A 34 6.84 -3.96 17.65
CA ILE A 34 5.61 -3.23 17.93
C ILE A 34 5.92 -1.75 17.98
N SER A 35 5.09 -0.95 17.33
CA SER A 35 5.18 0.50 17.25
C SER A 35 3.89 1.13 17.74
N LEU A 36 4.00 2.04 18.69
CA LEU A 36 2.91 2.91 19.10
C LEU A 36 3.17 4.31 18.58
N ASN A 37 2.30 4.78 17.69
CA ASN A 37 2.40 6.08 17.07
C ASN A 37 1.13 6.91 17.32
N ALA A 38 1.28 8.22 17.30
CA ALA A 38 0.18 9.17 17.18
C ALA A 38 0.19 9.74 15.76
N GLY A 39 -0.94 9.64 15.07
CA GLY A 39 -1.13 10.17 13.73
C GLY A 39 -2.05 11.38 13.71
N PHE A 40 -1.77 12.30 12.80
CA PHE A 40 -2.66 13.37 12.36
C PHE A 40 -2.86 13.21 10.86
N SER A 41 -4.11 13.22 10.41
CA SER A 41 -4.44 13.24 8.99
C SER A 41 -5.40 14.37 8.66
N GLN A 42 -5.24 14.89 7.46
CA GLN A 42 -6.17 15.82 6.84
C GLN A 42 -6.67 15.19 5.54
N THR A 43 -7.98 15.14 5.34
CA THR A 43 -8.59 14.54 4.16
C THR A 43 -9.67 15.46 3.60
N ASN A 44 -9.75 15.55 2.28
CA ASN A 44 -10.79 16.25 1.56
C ASN A 44 -11.39 15.28 0.53
N SER A 45 -12.58 14.74 0.79
CA SER A 45 -13.27 13.83 -0.14
C SER A 45 -14.76 13.72 0.17
N GLN A 46 -15.60 13.67 -0.86
CA GLN A 46 -17.05 13.39 -0.70
C GLN A 46 -17.32 11.98 -0.15
N LEU A 47 -16.38 11.06 -0.35
CA LEU A 47 -16.49 9.66 0.05
C LEU A 47 -16.08 9.41 1.49
N ASN A 48 -15.49 10.40 2.18
CA ASN A 48 -15.16 10.27 3.59
C ASN A 48 -16.45 10.17 4.44
N THR A 49 -16.50 9.19 5.34
CA THR A 49 -17.67 8.83 6.15
C THR A 49 -17.77 9.52 7.51
N ASP A 50 -16.94 10.52 7.79
CA ASP A 50 -17.06 11.33 9.01
C ASP A 50 -18.44 12.00 9.10
N ASP A 51 -18.99 12.08 10.31
CA ASP A 51 -20.34 12.61 10.55
C ASP A 51 -20.46 14.08 10.13
N SER A 52 -19.38 14.86 10.23
CA SER A 52 -19.39 16.25 9.77
C SER A 52 -19.46 16.38 8.25
N ASN A 53 -19.11 15.31 7.52
CA ASN A 53 -19.26 15.17 6.06
C ASN A 53 -20.56 14.46 5.66
N ALA A 54 -21.44 14.09 6.60
CA ALA A 54 -22.63 13.30 6.30
C ALA A 54 -23.65 14.00 5.40
N ILE A 55 -23.68 15.34 5.36
CA ILE A 55 -24.55 16.13 4.47
C ILE A 55 -23.69 16.82 3.41
N THR A 56 -23.95 16.51 2.14
CA THR A 56 -23.41 17.25 1.00
C THR A 56 -24.52 18.07 0.32
N GLN A 57 -24.19 19.29 -0.12
CA GLN A 57 -25.14 20.19 -0.80
C GLN A 57 -25.06 20.08 -2.32
N SER A 58 -23.99 19.48 -2.85
CA SER A 58 -23.70 19.45 -4.27
C SER A 58 -22.81 18.25 -4.59
N LEU A 59 -22.98 17.70 -5.79
CA LEU A 59 -22.07 16.68 -6.34
C LEU A 59 -20.95 17.30 -7.19
N ASN A 60 -20.96 18.61 -7.40
CA ASN A 60 -19.98 19.33 -8.23
C ASN A 60 -18.87 19.95 -7.38
N GLY A 61 -18.12 19.11 -6.66
CA GLY A 61 -16.97 19.53 -5.88
C GLY A 61 -16.53 18.49 -4.84
N THR A 62 -15.37 18.75 -4.23
CA THR A 62 -14.80 17.90 -3.18
C THR A 62 -15.62 17.95 -1.89
N GLY A 63 -15.37 17.00 -0.99
CA GLY A 63 -16.01 16.97 0.33
C GLY A 63 -15.55 18.10 1.23
N LYS A 64 -15.87 17.99 2.52
CA LYS A 64 -15.27 18.88 3.52
C LYS A 64 -13.83 18.46 3.79
N GLN A 65 -12.99 19.45 4.11
CA GLN A 65 -11.72 19.18 4.76
C GLN A 65 -11.98 18.72 6.19
N LEU A 66 -11.41 17.57 6.54
CA LEU A 66 -11.55 16.92 7.84
C LEU A 66 -10.17 16.66 8.41
N GLU A 67 -10.03 16.88 9.71
CA GLU A 67 -8.80 16.66 10.45
C GLU A 67 -9.05 15.60 11.52
N THR A 68 -8.21 14.57 11.55
CA THR A 68 -8.35 13.44 12.47
C THR A 68 -7.03 13.20 13.20
N VAL A 69 -7.12 13.02 14.51
CA VAL A 69 -6.00 12.52 15.33
C VAL A 69 -6.35 11.12 15.81
N SER A 70 -5.50 10.15 15.53
CA SER A 70 -5.74 8.76 15.88
C SER A 70 -4.45 8.03 16.31
N PRO A 71 -4.57 7.03 17.21
CA PRO A 71 -3.46 6.13 17.46
C PRO A 71 -3.19 5.27 16.21
N LEU A 72 -1.92 5.08 15.87
CA LEU A 72 -1.48 4.16 14.83
C LEU A 72 -0.58 3.11 15.47
N ILE A 73 -1.13 1.92 15.64
CA ILE A 73 -0.41 0.75 16.14
C ILE A 73 0.04 -0.06 14.94
N LEU A 74 1.35 -0.26 14.83
CA LEU A 74 1.94 -1.12 13.82
C LEU A 74 2.76 -2.18 14.51
N GLY A 75 2.96 -3.31 13.86
CA GLY A 75 3.89 -4.31 14.35
C GLY A 75 3.75 -5.63 13.64
N ARG A 76 4.73 -6.49 13.86
CA ARG A 76 4.79 -7.82 13.28
C ARG A 76 5.31 -8.79 14.33
N LEU A 77 4.57 -9.87 14.54
CA LEU A 77 5.05 -11.04 15.25
C LEU A 77 5.47 -12.09 14.24
N GLN A 78 6.65 -12.69 14.43
CA GLN A 78 7.19 -13.72 13.55
C GLN A 78 7.71 -14.90 14.36
N TYR A 79 7.45 -16.11 13.87
CA TYR A 79 8.09 -17.34 14.35
C TYR A 79 8.88 -18.00 13.23
N THR A 80 10.20 -18.02 13.40
CA THR A 80 11.15 -18.58 12.42
C THR A 80 11.49 -20.03 12.76
N PHE A 81 11.57 -20.90 11.75
CA PHE A 81 11.97 -22.29 11.87
C PHE A 81 12.63 -22.77 10.56
N GLY A 82 13.87 -23.26 10.65
CA GLY A 82 14.66 -23.57 9.46
C GLY A 82 14.83 -22.33 8.58
N HIS A 83 14.60 -22.46 7.27
CA HIS A 83 14.60 -21.33 6.33
C HIS A 83 13.19 -20.83 5.99
N GLN A 84 12.28 -20.87 6.98
CA GLN A 84 10.90 -20.42 6.84
C GLN A 84 10.46 -19.67 8.09
N ALA A 85 9.45 -18.82 7.96
CA ALA A 85 8.82 -18.16 9.08
C ALA A 85 7.32 -17.96 8.83
N LEU A 86 6.54 -18.04 9.91
CA LEU A 86 5.15 -17.58 9.94
C LEU A 86 5.12 -16.20 10.58
N PHE A 87 4.29 -15.31 10.08
CA PHE A 87 4.18 -13.97 10.63
C PHE A 87 2.73 -13.48 10.69
N PHE A 88 2.45 -12.60 11.64
CA PHE A 88 1.19 -11.90 11.79
C PHE A 88 1.45 -10.42 12.06
N GLY A 89 0.75 -9.54 11.36
CA GLY A 89 0.85 -8.08 11.51
C GLY A 89 1.21 -7.39 10.21
N ASN A 90 1.92 -6.27 10.30
CA ASN A 90 2.27 -5.43 9.15
C ASN A 90 3.60 -5.87 8.52
N SER A 91 3.67 -5.91 7.19
CA SER A 91 4.94 -6.13 6.50
C SER A 91 5.67 -4.84 6.18
N GLU A 92 7.00 -4.86 6.32
CA GLU A 92 7.85 -3.69 6.09
C GLU A 92 7.73 -3.15 4.64
N ASP A 93 7.61 -4.05 3.65
CA ASP A 93 7.42 -3.67 2.25
C ASP A 93 6.10 -2.91 2.04
N GLN A 94 5.03 -3.35 2.71
CA GLN A 94 3.72 -2.70 2.66
C GLN A 94 3.73 -1.34 3.38
N ILE A 95 4.33 -1.27 4.58
CA ILE A 95 4.46 0.00 5.31
C ILE A 95 5.20 1.04 4.47
N SER A 96 6.27 0.65 3.78
CA SER A 96 7.05 1.57 2.92
C SER A 96 6.27 2.16 1.75
N GLU A 97 5.12 1.57 1.41
CA GLU A 97 4.20 1.95 0.35
C GLU A 97 2.90 2.58 0.90
N ALA A 98 2.88 2.98 2.18
CA ALA A 98 1.69 3.47 2.90
C ALA A 98 0.53 2.46 2.97
N GLN A 99 0.84 1.16 2.94
CA GLN A 99 -0.12 0.07 3.07
C GLN A 99 0.01 -0.53 4.49
N PHE A 100 -0.94 -0.18 5.38
CA PHE A 100 -0.89 -0.52 6.80
C PHE A 100 -1.79 -1.68 7.20
N GLN A 101 -2.32 -2.45 6.25
CA GLN A 101 -3.12 -3.62 6.57
C GLN A 101 -2.29 -4.67 7.34
N SER A 102 -2.94 -5.32 8.29
CA SER A 102 -2.38 -6.50 8.94
C SER A 102 -2.67 -7.74 8.12
N GLU A 103 -1.75 -8.70 8.18
CA GLU A 103 -1.83 -9.93 7.42
C GLU A 103 -1.29 -11.11 8.23
N LEU A 104 -1.78 -12.30 7.88
CA LEU A 104 -1.22 -13.57 8.33
C LEU A 104 -0.49 -14.17 7.15
N GLY A 105 0.80 -14.47 7.31
CA GLY A 105 1.60 -14.94 6.20
C GLY A 105 2.68 -15.94 6.58
N TRP A 106 3.24 -16.49 5.52
CA TRP A 106 4.37 -17.40 5.51
C TRP A 106 5.42 -16.82 4.57
N ILE A 107 6.69 -16.91 4.97
CA ILE A 107 7.83 -16.57 4.14
C ILE A 107 8.83 -17.71 4.16
N GLY A 108 9.34 -18.10 3.00
CA GLY A 108 10.29 -19.20 2.90
C GLY A 108 11.38 -18.95 1.87
N GLN A 109 12.60 -19.36 2.21
CA GLN A 109 13.71 -19.43 1.28
C GLN A 109 13.58 -20.70 0.42
N ILE A 110 13.28 -20.53 -0.87
CA ILE A 110 13.12 -21.63 -1.82
C ILE A 110 14.49 -22.06 -2.37
N THR A 111 15.35 -21.09 -2.64
CA THR A 111 16.75 -21.30 -3.03
C THR A 111 17.62 -20.28 -2.32
N ALA A 112 18.96 -20.40 -2.41
CA ALA A 112 19.88 -19.46 -1.79
C ALA A 112 19.57 -17.98 -2.08
N ASN A 113 18.96 -17.68 -3.24
CA ASN A 113 18.71 -16.32 -3.72
C ASN A 113 17.23 -16.12 -4.12
N THR A 114 16.33 -16.95 -3.61
CA THR A 114 14.90 -16.86 -3.93
C THR A 114 14.06 -17.03 -2.68
N TYR A 115 13.19 -16.06 -2.43
CA TYR A 115 12.26 -16.04 -1.31
C TYR A 115 10.83 -15.95 -1.83
N LEU A 116 9.94 -16.69 -1.19
CA LEU A 116 8.51 -16.68 -1.49
C LEU A 116 7.76 -16.25 -0.24
N THR A 117 6.93 -15.24 -0.38
CA THR A 117 5.98 -14.79 0.63
C THR A 117 4.57 -15.13 0.17
N LEU A 118 3.76 -15.71 1.05
CA LEU A 118 2.33 -15.93 0.87
C LEU A 118 1.62 -15.31 2.06
N ALA A 119 0.62 -14.45 1.84
CA ALA A 119 -0.09 -13.82 2.94
C ALA A 119 -1.58 -13.64 2.61
N VAL A 120 -2.42 -13.68 3.65
CA VAL A 120 -3.83 -13.30 3.60
C VAL A 120 -4.04 -12.06 4.44
N PHE A 121 -4.89 -11.16 3.95
CA PHE A 121 -5.20 -9.89 4.60
C PHE A 121 -6.70 -9.60 4.50
N GLY A 122 -7.16 -8.70 5.35
CA GLY A 122 -8.52 -8.18 5.30
C GLY A 122 -8.72 -7.09 6.32
N ASN A 123 -9.75 -6.28 6.13
CA ASN A 123 -10.19 -5.36 7.17
C ASN A 123 -11.00 -6.12 8.23
N ILE A 124 -11.20 -5.47 9.38
CA ILE A 124 -12.02 -6.02 10.45
C ILE A 124 -13.47 -5.64 10.13
N PRO A 125 -14.41 -6.60 10.02
CA PRO A 125 -15.81 -6.28 9.76
C PRO A 125 -16.37 -5.25 10.75
N GLY A 126 -17.07 -4.25 10.24
CA GLY A 126 -17.61 -3.13 11.02
C GLY A 126 -16.60 -2.06 11.45
N MET A 127 -15.34 -2.11 10.98
CA MET A 127 -14.35 -1.06 11.22
C MET A 127 -14.09 -0.17 10.00
N ASP A 128 -14.58 -0.56 8.84
CA ASP A 128 -14.43 0.18 7.58
C ASP A 128 -15.82 0.45 7.02
N GLU A 129 -16.12 1.72 6.77
CA GLU A 129 -17.45 2.21 6.45
C GLU A 129 -17.42 3.04 5.17
N THR A 130 -18.45 2.90 4.35
CA THR A 130 -18.71 3.73 3.17
C THR A 130 -20.14 4.26 3.18
N TRP A 131 -20.44 5.26 2.36
CA TRP A 131 -21.82 5.74 2.21
C TRP A 131 -22.67 4.71 1.44
N GLN A 132 -23.89 4.45 1.91
CA GLN A 132 -24.88 3.63 1.20
C GLN A 132 -25.25 4.25 -0.15
N ASP A 133 -25.64 5.52 -0.14
CA ASP A 133 -25.80 6.34 -1.34
C ASP A 133 -24.92 7.60 -1.22
N PRO A 134 -23.72 7.60 -1.82
CA PRO A 134 -22.83 8.75 -1.77
C PRO A 134 -23.38 9.99 -2.48
N TYR A 135 -24.38 9.85 -3.37
CA TYR A 135 -24.94 10.93 -4.17
C TYR A 135 -26.15 11.63 -3.56
N LEU A 136 -26.62 11.18 -2.39
CA LEU A 136 -27.72 11.85 -1.69
C LEU A 136 -27.29 13.26 -1.26
N THR A 137 -28.04 14.27 -1.74
CA THR A 137 -27.79 15.69 -1.46
C THR A 137 -28.86 16.28 -0.54
N GLY A 138 -28.48 17.30 0.24
CA GLY A 138 -29.38 18.06 1.11
C GLY A 138 -29.87 17.32 2.36
N LEU A 139 -29.59 16.02 2.47
CA LEU A 139 -29.97 15.15 3.58
C LEU A 139 -28.74 14.41 4.14
N GLN A 140 -28.89 13.86 5.35
CA GLN A 140 -27.85 13.06 5.98
C GLN A 140 -27.73 11.69 5.30
N ARG A 141 -26.54 11.38 4.82
CA ARG A 141 -26.18 10.07 4.25
C ARG A 141 -26.06 9.02 5.35
N THR A 142 -26.39 7.77 5.01
CA THR A 142 -26.28 6.62 5.90
C THR A 142 -25.05 5.81 5.53
N LYS A 143 -24.32 5.33 6.55
CA LYS A 143 -23.14 4.48 6.37
C LYS A 143 -23.53 3.02 6.18
N THR A 144 -22.65 2.24 5.57
CA THR A 144 -22.70 0.79 5.48
C THR A 144 -21.29 0.26 5.54
N ASP A 145 -21.16 -0.97 6.00
CA ASP A 145 -19.86 -1.62 6.12
C ASP A 145 -19.29 -1.91 4.73
N HIS A 146 -17.98 -1.72 4.62
CA HIS A 146 -17.16 -2.09 3.47
C HIS A 146 -16.21 -3.20 3.94
N ASN A 147 -16.37 -4.40 3.42
CA ASN A 147 -15.58 -5.56 3.81
C ASN A 147 -14.58 -5.89 2.70
N VAL A 148 -13.32 -6.13 3.06
CA VAL A 148 -12.27 -6.51 2.13
C VAL A 148 -11.52 -7.71 2.66
N VAL A 149 -11.35 -8.73 1.82
CA VAL A 149 -10.52 -9.90 2.11
C VAL A 149 -9.69 -10.26 0.89
N GLY A 150 -8.44 -10.65 1.10
CA GLY A 150 -7.55 -10.94 -0.01
C GLY A 150 -6.37 -11.82 0.36
N ALA A 151 -5.61 -12.15 -0.67
CA ALA A 151 -4.37 -12.88 -0.56
C ALA A 151 -3.33 -12.26 -1.50
N ARG A 152 -2.07 -12.32 -1.09
CA ARG A 152 -0.94 -11.90 -1.91
C ARG A 152 0.18 -12.92 -1.91
N THR A 153 0.96 -12.87 -2.97
CA THR A 153 2.23 -13.56 -3.11
C THR A 153 3.31 -12.58 -3.56
N ALA A 154 4.52 -12.76 -3.05
CA ALA A 154 5.70 -12.05 -3.52
C ALA A 154 6.83 -13.05 -3.74
N LEU A 155 7.42 -13.01 -4.93
CA LEU A 155 8.61 -13.76 -5.29
C LEU A 155 9.79 -12.81 -5.41
N GLU A 156 10.74 -12.94 -4.51
CA GLU A 156 11.96 -12.14 -4.49
C GLU A 156 13.12 -12.97 -5.04
N VAL A 157 13.85 -12.44 -6.01
CA VAL A 157 15.03 -13.08 -6.61
C VAL A 157 16.21 -12.13 -6.49
N SER A 158 17.28 -12.55 -5.82
CA SER A 158 18.41 -11.69 -5.46
C SER A 158 19.62 -11.75 -6.42
N LEU A 159 19.45 -12.13 -7.70
CA LEU A 159 20.54 -12.24 -8.69
C LEU A 159 20.12 -11.90 -10.12
N PRO A 160 20.98 -11.23 -10.93
CA PRO A 160 22.13 -10.39 -10.55
C PRO A 160 21.73 -9.00 -10.03
N PHE A 161 20.50 -8.58 -10.31
CA PHE A 161 19.83 -7.42 -9.71
C PHE A 161 18.65 -7.96 -8.91
N PRO A 162 18.43 -7.53 -7.66
CA PRO A 162 17.27 -7.99 -6.92
C PRO A 162 15.97 -7.56 -7.63
N VAL A 163 15.06 -8.50 -7.82
CA VAL A 163 13.75 -8.29 -8.45
C VAL A 163 12.68 -8.88 -7.56
N THR A 164 11.58 -8.16 -7.40
CA THR A 164 10.40 -8.62 -6.66
C THR A 164 9.20 -8.65 -7.59
N LEU A 165 8.60 -9.83 -7.77
CA LEU A 165 7.35 -10.00 -8.49
C LEU A 165 6.22 -10.17 -7.47
N LYS A 166 5.20 -9.32 -7.55
CA LYS A 166 4.06 -9.30 -6.64
C LYS A 166 2.79 -9.65 -7.39
N TYR A 167 1.93 -10.44 -6.75
CA TYR A 167 0.55 -10.64 -7.18
C TYR A 167 -0.38 -10.58 -5.97
N ALA A 168 -1.51 -9.88 -6.11
CA ALA A 168 -2.54 -9.84 -5.09
C ALA A 168 -3.92 -10.03 -5.72
N TYR A 169 -4.78 -10.74 -5.01
CA TYR A 169 -6.20 -10.88 -5.28
C TYR A 169 -6.96 -10.39 -4.05
N ALA A 170 -8.03 -9.62 -4.26
CA ALA A 170 -8.92 -9.23 -3.17
C ALA A 170 -10.37 -9.20 -3.63
N ASP A 171 -11.26 -9.56 -2.73
CA ASP A 171 -12.69 -9.36 -2.84
C ASP A 171 -13.09 -8.18 -1.94
N SER A 172 -13.98 -7.34 -2.43
CA SER A 172 -14.42 -6.10 -1.78
C SER A 172 -15.93 -6.01 -1.89
N GLU A 173 -16.61 -6.09 -0.75
CA GLU A 173 -18.06 -6.12 -0.65
C GLU A 173 -18.57 -4.88 0.09
N ILE A 174 -19.62 -4.24 -0.45
CA ILE A 174 -20.36 -3.20 0.25
C ILE A 174 -21.74 -3.74 0.57
N GLU A 175 -22.06 -3.88 1.86
CA GLU A 175 -23.22 -4.67 2.29
C GLU A 175 -24.56 -4.10 1.77
N HIS A 176 -24.83 -2.81 2.02
CA HIS A 176 -26.07 -2.14 1.62
C HIS A 176 -25.80 -1.08 0.56
N ASP A 177 -25.27 -1.51 -0.59
CA ASP A 177 -24.96 -0.60 -1.70
C ASP A 177 -26.21 -0.18 -2.48
N ILE A 178 -26.77 0.97 -2.11
CA ILE A 178 -27.90 1.61 -2.80
C ILE A 178 -27.46 2.86 -3.58
N ILE A 179 -26.20 2.87 -4.03
CA ILE A 179 -25.62 3.98 -4.79
C ILE A 179 -26.54 4.47 -5.92
N GLY A 180 -26.75 5.79 -5.98
CA GLY A 180 -27.59 6.40 -7.01
C GLY A 180 -29.10 6.24 -6.82
N GLN A 181 -29.58 5.61 -5.74
CA GLN A 181 -31.01 5.50 -5.45
C GLN A 181 -31.69 6.88 -5.29
N SER A 182 -30.97 7.86 -4.75
CA SER A 182 -31.44 9.24 -4.61
C SER A 182 -31.52 10.01 -5.94
N GLN A 183 -30.95 9.45 -7.01
CA GLN A 183 -30.90 10.08 -8.32
C GLN A 183 -32.04 9.58 -9.22
N ALA A 184 -32.40 10.36 -10.23
CA ALA A 184 -33.45 9.99 -11.19
C ALA A 184 -32.93 9.00 -12.25
N LEU A 185 -32.45 7.83 -11.81
CA LEU A 185 -31.86 6.79 -12.65
C LEU A 185 -32.85 5.66 -12.92
N THR A 186 -32.69 5.01 -14.07
CA THR A 186 -33.30 3.71 -14.32
C THR A 186 -32.62 2.62 -13.49
N ALA A 187 -33.29 1.48 -13.30
CA ALA A 187 -32.72 0.34 -12.59
C ALA A 187 -31.39 -0.16 -13.23
N SER A 188 -31.27 -0.08 -14.56
CA SER A 188 -30.05 -0.48 -15.27
C SER A 188 -28.90 0.50 -15.03
N GLU A 189 -29.17 1.80 -15.01
CA GLU A 189 -28.17 2.82 -14.71
C GLU A 189 -27.72 2.71 -13.25
N GLN A 190 -28.66 2.50 -12.32
CA GLN A 190 -28.33 2.27 -10.91
C GLN A 190 -27.46 1.01 -10.75
N HIS A 191 -27.82 -0.10 -11.40
CA HIS A 191 -27.03 -1.33 -11.33
C HIS A 191 -25.60 -1.15 -11.88
N SER A 192 -25.42 -0.30 -12.90
CA SER A 192 -24.10 0.00 -13.45
C SER A 192 -23.16 0.71 -12.47
N LEU A 193 -23.68 1.24 -11.35
CA LEU A 193 -22.93 1.96 -10.33
C LEU A 193 -22.48 1.09 -9.16
N LEU A 194 -22.93 -0.16 -9.05
CA LEU A 194 -22.59 -1.04 -7.92
C LEU A 194 -21.07 -1.16 -7.76
N ARG A 195 -20.59 -1.04 -6.52
CA ARG A 195 -19.17 -0.84 -6.20
C ARG A 195 -18.47 -2.08 -5.68
N SER A 196 -19.22 -3.10 -5.24
CA SER A 196 -18.64 -4.41 -4.88
C SER A 196 -17.80 -4.92 -6.06
N SER A 197 -16.61 -5.42 -5.79
CA SER A 197 -15.63 -5.68 -6.84
C SER A 197 -14.57 -6.71 -6.46
N THR A 198 -14.04 -7.38 -7.48
CA THR A 198 -12.84 -8.19 -7.39
C THR A 198 -11.64 -7.39 -7.91
N TYR A 199 -10.53 -7.46 -7.18
CA TYR A 199 -9.26 -6.84 -7.56
C TYR A 199 -8.22 -7.90 -7.89
N GLN A 200 -7.46 -7.66 -8.96
CA GLN A 200 -6.23 -8.36 -9.27
C GLN A 200 -5.12 -7.34 -9.50
N ARG A 201 -4.02 -7.43 -8.75
CA ARG A 201 -2.87 -6.53 -8.89
C ARG A 201 -1.61 -7.33 -9.19
N PHE A 202 -0.91 -6.94 -10.24
CA PHE A 202 0.42 -7.42 -10.59
C PHE A 202 1.43 -6.31 -10.34
N GLY A 203 2.58 -6.66 -9.78
CA GLY A 203 3.66 -5.73 -9.51
C GLY A 203 5.02 -6.31 -9.89
N ALA A 204 5.91 -5.47 -10.38
CA ALA A 204 7.31 -5.81 -10.60
C ALA A 204 8.18 -4.65 -10.11
N GLU A 205 9.14 -4.97 -9.24
CA GLU A 205 10.12 -4.02 -8.70
C GLU A 205 11.53 -4.50 -8.99
N ILE A 206 12.40 -3.57 -9.33
CA ILE A 206 13.82 -3.83 -9.54
C ILE A 206 14.59 -2.97 -8.55
N HIS A 207 15.52 -3.55 -7.80
CA HIS A 207 16.28 -2.84 -6.79
C HIS A 207 17.70 -2.55 -7.28
N PHE A 208 18.04 -1.27 -7.41
CA PHE A 208 19.36 -0.80 -7.82
C PHE A 208 20.14 -0.28 -6.61
N PRO A 209 21.13 -1.06 -6.10
CA PRO A 209 22.03 -0.55 -5.07
C PRO A 209 22.94 0.52 -5.68
N LEU A 210 22.80 1.77 -5.23
CA LEU A 210 23.67 2.88 -5.63
C LEU A 210 24.94 2.94 -4.79
N SER A 211 24.87 2.44 -3.55
CA SER A 211 26.00 2.23 -2.65
C SER A 211 25.68 1.11 -1.65
N MET A 212 26.54 0.89 -0.66
CA MET A 212 26.26 -0.07 0.43
C MET A 212 25.11 0.37 1.35
N SER A 213 24.76 1.65 1.37
CA SER A 213 23.75 2.24 2.26
C SER A 213 22.58 2.86 1.53
N ILE A 214 22.61 2.93 0.20
CA ILE A 214 21.59 3.63 -0.61
C ILE A 214 21.11 2.71 -1.73
N MET A 215 19.78 2.62 -1.87
CA MET A 215 19.12 1.81 -2.88
C MET A 215 17.98 2.59 -3.53
N LEU A 216 17.84 2.44 -4.84
CA LEU A 216 16.75 3.00 -5.62
C LEU A 216 15.95 1.85 -6.24
N SER A 217 14.63 1.86 -6.10
CA SER A 217 13.76 0.77 -6.52
C SER A 217 12.60 1.28 -7.36
N PRO A 218 12.74 1.37 -8.69
CA PRO A 218 11.61 1.56 -9.57
C PRO A 218 10.68 0.34 -9.53
N GLY A 219 9.38 0.61 -9.53
CA GLY A 219 8.32 -0.38 -9.57
C GLY A 219 7.27 -0.04 -10.63
N PHE A 220 6.65 -1.07 -11.19
CA PHE A 220 5.50 -0.94 -12.06
C PHE A 220 4.38 -1.85 -11.57
N TYR A 221 3.16 -1.34 -11.60
CA TYR A 221 1.97 -2.09 -11.19
C TYR A 221 0.86 -1.97 -12.21
N TYR A 222 0.10 -3.04 -12.33
CA TYR A 222 -1.16 -3.09 -13.08
C TYR A 222 -2.25 -3.64 -12.16
N THR A 223 -3.36 -2.93 -12.04
CA THR A 223 -4.54 -3.39 -11.31
C THR A 223 -5.73 -3.47 -12.25
N ASP A 224 -6.40 -4.61 -12.19
CA ASP A 224 -7.72 -4.83 -12.75
C ASP A 224 -8.73 -4.83 -11.61
N GLN A 225 -9.76 -3.99 -11.71
CA GLN A 225 -10.90 -3.96 -10.79
C GLN A 225 -12.16 -4.27 -11.59
N ALA A 226 -12.70 -5.46 -11.37
CA ALA A 226 -13.97 -5.89 -11.93
C ALA A 226 -15.07 -5.64 -10.89
N ALA A 227 -15.79 -4.54 -11.04
CA ALA A 227 -16.94 -4.23 -10.19
C ALA A 227 -18.22 -4.88 -10.73
N GLU A 228 -19.18 -5.12 -9.85
CA GLU A 228 -20.53 -5.54 -10.23
C GLU A 228 -21.18 -4.53 -11.19
N GLY A 229 -20.96 -3.25 -10.94
CA GLY A 229 -21.35 -2.16 -11.83
C GLY A 229 -20.23 -1.78 -12.79
N SER A 230 -20.46 -1.90 -14.10
CA SER A 230 -19.46 -1.57 -15.12
C SER A 230 -19.01 -0.10 -15.15
N ALA A 231 -19.76 0.84 -14.56
CA ALA A 231 -19.30 2.22 -14.39
C ALA A 231 -18.30 2.38 -13.23
N GLN A 232 -18.11 1.34 -12.40
CA GLN A 232 -17.09 1.26 -11.35
C GLN A 232 -15.94 0.32 -11.71
N SER A 233 -16.06 -0.49 -12.77
CA SER A 233 -14.98 -1.31 -13.30
C SER A 233 -13.90 -0.45 -13.96
N ARG A 234 -12.63 -0.76 -13.68
CA ARG A 234 -11.50 0.01 -14.18
C ARG A 234 -10.21 -0.80 -14.26
N THR A 235 -9.27 -0.24 -15.01
CA THR A 235 -7.86 -0.66 -15.00
C THR A 235 -6.99 0.49 -14.52
N GLU A 236 -5.98 0.19 -13.71
CA GLU A 236 -5.00 1.16 -13.21
C GLU A 236 -3.59 0.71 -13.60
N THR A 237 -2.80 1.65 -14.12
CA THR A 237 -1.34 1.47 -14.26
C THR A 237 -0.63 2.44 -13.33
N SER A 238 0.31 1.94 -12.53
CA SER A 238 1.11 2.75 -11.61
C SER A 238 2.60 2.62 -11.92
N ALA A 239 3.32 3.75 -11.90
CA ALA A 239 4.77 3.79 -11.79
C ALA A 239 5.15 4.22 -10.37
N GLN A 240 6.12 3.54 -9.78
CA GLN A 240 6.64 3.80 -8.44
C GLN A 240 8.15 4.00 -8.48
N LEU A 241 8.64 4.84 -7.59
CA LEU A 241 10.06 4.96 -7.29
C LEU A 241 10.26 5.04 -5.78
N SER A 242 10.96 4.05 -5.22
CA SER A 242 11.29 4.01 -3.80
C SER A 242 12.80 4.24 -3.59
N PHE A 243 13.13 5.18 -2.72
CA PHE A 243 14.49 5.48 -2.28
C PHE A 243 14.68 5.00 -0.85
N PHE A 244 15.74 4.25 -0.61
CA PHE A 244 16.10 3.72 0.69
C PHE A 244 17.50 4.21 1.04
N ALA A 245 17.66 4.70 2.27
CA ALA A 245 18.96 5.03 2.85
C ALA A 245 19.07 4.51 4.28
N ASN A 246 20.17 3.83 4.59
CA ASN A 246 20.50 3.38 5.93
C ASN A 246 21.90 3.90 6.32
N LEU A 247 21.94 4.96 7.11
CA LEU A 247 23.14 5.73 7.47
C LEU A 247 23.32 5.70 8.98
N ASP A 248 24.23 4.85 9.46
CA ASP A 248 24.48 4.60 10.89
C ASP A 248 23.19 4.23 11.64
N ARG A 249 22.63 5.18 12.40
CA ARG A 249 21.42 5.01 13.21
C ARG A 249 20.16 5.53 12.51
N HIS A 250 20.29 6.02 11.28
CA HIS A 250 19.22 6.68 10.54
C HIS A 250 18.76 5.81 9.38
N GLN A 251 17.46 5.54 9.34
CA GLN A 251 16.80 4.85 8.25
C GLN A 251 15.82 5.80 7.59
N VAL A 252 15.87 5.90 6.27
CA VAL A 252 14.97 6.72 5.48
C VAL A 252 14.44 5.88 4.34
N VAL A 253 13.12 5.86 4.20
CA VAL A 253 12.44 5.34 3.02
C VAL A 253 11.54 6.43 2.47
N VAL A 254 11.61 6.68 1.17
CA VAL A 254 10.73 7.62 0.46
C VAL A 254 10.19 6.91 -0.77
N THR A 255 8.88 6.82 -0.88
CA THR A 255 8.17 6.20 -2.00
C THR A 255 7.35 7.27 -2.73
N LEU A 256 7.57 7.39 -4.04
CA LEU A 256 6.79 8.20 -4.96
C LEU A 256 5.99 7.28 -5.86
N ARG A 257 4.71 7.58 -6.09
CA ARG A 257 3.84 6.81 -6.97
C ARG A 257 3.01 7.75 -7.84
N SER A 258 2.90 7.43 -9.12
CA SER A 258 1.95 8.07 -10.03
C SER A 258 1.13 6.98 -10.70
N SER A 259 -0.19 7.16 -10.72
CA SER A 259 -1.16 6.20 -11.24
C SER A 259 -2.11 6.86 -12.23
N LYS A 260 -2.57 6.07 -13.19
CA LYS A 260 -3.66 6.45 -14.10
C LYS A 260 -4.70 5.34 -14.12
N SER A 261 -5.95 5.70 -13.86
CA SER A 261 -7.10 4.80 -13.87
C SER A 261 -8.01 5.10 -15.06
N LYS A 262 -8.48 4.05 -15.73
CA LYS A 262 -9.41 4.13 -16.86
C LYS A 262 -10.65 3.30 -16.60
N TYR A 263 -11.81 3.95 -16.61
CA TYR A 263 -13.09 3.30 -16.33
C TYR A 263 -13.76 2.78 -17.61
N GLU A 264 -14.52 1.69 -17.48
CA GLU A 264 -15.14 1.03 -18.62
C GLU A 264 -16.31 1.83 -19.20
N LEU A 265 -17.19 2.35 -18.35
CA LEU A 265 -18.40 3.09 -18.74
C LEU A 265 -18.49 4.49 -18.11
N ASP A 266 -19.39 5.29 -18.68
CA ASP A 266 -19.79 6.56 -18.10
C ASP A 266 -20.54 6.33 -16.78
N ASN A 267 -20.30 7.20 -15.81
CA ASN A 267 -21.12 7.27 -14.62
C ASN A 267 -22.45 7.95 -14.97
N PRO A 268 -23.61 7.28 -14.85
CA PRO A 268 -24.89 7.82 -15.28
C PRO A 268 -25.38 9.03 -14.46
N VAL A 269 -24.84 9.26 -13.27
CA VAL A 269 -25.14 10.48 -12.49
C VAL A 269 -24.52 11.73 -13.12
N PHE A 270 -23.34 11.59 -13.73
CA PHE A 270 -22.56 12.70 -14.28
C PHE A 270 -22.52 12.72 -15.82
N GLY A 271 -22.99 11.65 -16.47
CA GLY A 271 -23.01 11.51 -17.92
C GLY A 271 -21.62 11.50 -18.56
N ARG A 272 -20.60 11.01 -17.84
CA ARG A 272 -19.22 10.90 -18.32
C ARG A 272 -18.41 9.85 -17.54
N LYS A 273 -17.31 9.39 -18.12
CA LYS A 273 -16.32 8.54 -17.44
C LYS A 273 -15.63 9.25 -16.29
N ARG A 274 -15.16 8.44 -15.35
CA ARG A 274 -14.38 8.84 -14.18
C ARG A 274 -12.90 8.48 -14.36
N ASP A 275 -12.27 8.87 -15.46
CA ASP A 275 -10.84 8.61 -15.57
C ASP A 275 -10.08 9.47 -14.55
N ASP A 276 -9.18 8.85 -13.80
CA ASP A 276 -8.48 9.49 -12.68
C ASP A 276 -6.97 9.49 -12.93
N ASP A 277 -6.30 10.58 -12.60
CA ASP A 277 -4.85 10.66 -12.46
C ASP A 277 -4.52 10.88 -10.97
N ALA A 278 -3.55 10.13 -10.44
CA ALA A 278 -3.20 10.19 -9.03
C ALA A 278 -1.70 10.28 -8.80
N PHE A 279 -1.33 10.99 -7.73
CA PHE A 279 0.04 11.10 -7.26
C PHE A 279 0.08 10.85 -5.75
N ALA A 280 1.08 10.09 -5.30
CA ALA A 280 1.32 9.85 -3.89
C ALA A 280 2.81 9.94 -3.55
N MET A 281 3.11 10.52 -2.40
CA MET A 281 4.42 10.54 -1.77
C MET A 281 4.27 10.03 -0.34
N PHE A 282 5.09 9.09 0.06
CA PHE A 282 5.15 8.59 1.42
C PHE A 282 6.59 8.49 1.90
N ALA A 283 6.85 8.86 3.14
CA ALA A 283 8.17 8.82 3.73
C ALA A 283 8.11 8.21 5.14
N VAL A 284 9.09 7.37 5.44
CA VAL A 284 9.35 6.80 6.77
C VAL A 284 10.76 7.15 7.17
N TYR A 285 10.91 7.75 8.33
CA TYR A 285 12.18 8.00 8.99
C TYR A 285 12.24 7.23 10.31
N GLY A 286 13.33 6.49 10.50
CA GLY A 286 13.64 5.75 11.72
C GLY A 286 14.95 6.25 12.31
N TYR A 287 14.98 6.50 13.62
CA TYR A 287 16.20 6.75 14.39
C TYR A 287 16.40 5.69 15.46
N GLN A 288 17.41 4.84 15.29
CA GLN A 288 17.68 3.68 16.14
C GLN A 288 18.31 4.09 17.48
N ASP A 289 17.96 3.35 18.53
CA ASP A 289 18.44 3.46 19.91
C ASP A 289 18.37 4.87 20.53
N PRO A 290 17.27 5.62 20.37
CA PRO A 290 17.15 6.96 20.94
C PRO A 290 17.45 6.94 22.44
N PHE A 291 18.20 7.92 22.92
CA PHE A 291 18.63 8.01 24.33
C PHE A 291 19.40 6.76 24.84
N ALA A 292 20.08 6.03 23.94
CA ALA A 292 20.80 4.79 24.23
C ALA A 292 19.91 3.64 24.74
N LEU A 293 18.62 3.69 24.42
CA LEU A 293 17.67 2.60 24.69
C LEU A 293 17.79 1.55 23.58
N SER A 294 18.53 0.48 23.84
CA SER A 294 18.69 -0.62 22.89
C SER A 294 17.34 -1.19 22.44
N HIS A 295 17.29 -1.61 21.17
CA HIS A 295 16.10 -2.24 20.56
C HIS A 295 14.91 -1.31 20.39
N THR A 296 15.10 0.00 20.51
CA THR A 296 14.05 0.98 20.28
C THR A 296 14.35 1.82 19.05
N GLN A 297 13.31 2.36 18.44
CA GLN A 297 13.44 3.27 17.31
C GLN A 297 12.39 4.37 17.39
N LEU A 298 12.82 5.62 17.19
CA LEU A 298 11.91 6.74 16.95
C LEU A 298 11.47 6.72 15.49
N ASN A 299 10.16 6.71 15.27
CA ASN A 299 9.55 6.68 13.96
C ASN A 299 8.90 8.03 13.65
N VAL A 300 9.08 8.50 12.42
CA VAL A 300 8.33 9.62 11.84
C VAL A 300 7.86 9.17 10.46
N MET A 301 6.56 9.29 10.20
CA MET A 301 5.95 8.95 8.93
C MET A 301 5.24 10.18 8.38
N ALA A 302 5.31 10.39 7.08
CA ALA A 302 4.59 11.47 6.41
C ALA A 302 4.09 11.00 5.05
N GLY A 303 2.86 11.37 4.70
CA GLY A 303 2.21 10.99 3.46
C GLY A 303 1.45 12.14 2.84
N TYR A 304 1.46 12.21 1.52
CA TYR A 304 0.63 13.07 0.70
C TYR A 304 0.07 12.24 -0.46
N GLN A 305 -1.23 12.34 -0.71
CA GLN A 305 -1.89 11.71 -1.83
C GLN A 305 -2.90 12.68 -2.43
N GLN A 306 -2.89 12.76 -3.76
CA GLN A 306 -3.86 13.51 -4.55
C GLN A 306 -4.43 12.59 -5.64
N GLN A 307 -5.73 12.69 -5.87
CA GLN A 307 -6.44 12.09 -6.99
C GLN A 307 -7.26 13.19 -7.67
N ASP A 308 -6.93 13.45 -8.93
CA ASP A 308 -7.66 14.35 -9.80
C ASP A 308 -8.52 13.50 -10.74
N ALA A 309 -9.84 13.61 -10.61
CA ALA A 309 -10.84 12.88 -11.37
C ALA A 309 -11.46 13.77 -12.44
N GLN A 310 -11.93 13.18 -13.55
CA GLN A 310 -12.76 13.90 -14.54
C GLN A 310 -14.14 14.34 -14.01
N ILE A 311 -14.50 13.84 -12.83
CA ILE A 311 -15.72 14.14 -12.11
C ILE A 311 -15.30 14.62 -10.71
N ASP A 312 -15.44 15.93 -10.47
CA ASP A 312 -15.00 16.63 -9.24
C ASP A 312 -15.49 15.99 -7.93
N PHE A 313 -16.60 15.25 -7.97
CA PHE A 313 -17.11 14.47 -6.83
C PHE A 313 -16.07 13.49 -6.27
N TYR A 314 -15.21 12.95 -7.14
CA TYR A 314 -14.22 11.93 -6.82
C TYR A 314 -12.82 12.50 -6.62
N ASP A 315 -12.65 13.81 -6.72
CA ASP A 315 -11.40 14.46 -6.36
C ASP A 315 -11.12 14.22 -4.87
N SER A 316 -9.86 13.97 -4.57
CA SER A 316 -9.45 13.83 -3.17
C SER A 316 -8.01 14.25 -2.92
N GLU A 317 -7.80 14.79 -1.73
CA GLU A 317 -6.49 15.15 -1.21
C GLU A 317 -6.36 14.66 0.22
N ASN A 318 -5.29 13.92 0.51
CA ASN A 318 -5.00 13.35 1.82
C ASN A 318 -3.57 13.69 2.22
N THR A 319 -3.41 14.27 3.40
CA THR A 319 -2.12 14.46 4.06
C THR A 319 -2.11 13.71 5.37
N PHE A 320 -0.99 13.09 5.72
CA PHE A 320 -0.83 12.32 6.94
C PHE A 320 0.55 12.57 7.54
N ILE A 321 0.63 12.68 8.85
CA ILE A 321 1.88 12.67 9.61
C ILE A 321 1.69 11.82 10.87
N ALA A 322 2.66 10.98 11.19
CA ALA A 322 2.67 10.24 12.45
C ALA A 322 4.06 10.18 13.06
N THR A 323 4.10 10.06 14.38
CA THR A 323 5.35 9.82 15.11
C THR A 323 5.11 8.91 16.30
N GLY A 324 6.12 8.11 16.63
CA GLY A 324 6.02 7.14 17.70
C GLY A 324 7.34 6.44 18.01
N ILE A 325 7.27 5.49 18.92
CA ILE A 325 8.40 4.64 19.29
C ILE A 325 8.04 3.19 18.94
N SER A 326 8.98 2.47 18.34
CA SER A 326 8.91 1.03 18.21
C SER A 326 9.92 0.32 19.10
N TYR A 327 9.61 -0.92 19.43
CA TYR A 327 10.47 -1.86 20.13
C TYR A 327 10.58 -3.15 19.31
N THR A 328 11.80 -3.63 19.09
CA THR A 328 12.09 -4.88 18.36
C THR A 328 12.58 -5.95 19.33
N PHE A 329 12.15 -7.19 19.17
CA PHE A 329 12.59 -8.33 19.99
C PHE A 329 12.89 -9.56 19.13
#